data_AF-A4S1D7-F1
#
_entry.id   AF-A4S1D7-F1
#
_cell.length_a   1.000
_cell.length_b   1.000
_cell.length_c   1.000
_cell.angle_alpha   90.00
_cell.angle_beta   90.00
_cell.angle_gamma   90.00
#
_symmetry.space_group_name_H-M   'P 1'
#
loop_
_entity.id
_entity.type
_entity.pdbx_description
1 polymer ?
#
loop_
_entity_poly.entity_id
_entity_poly.type
_entity_poly.pdbx_seq_one_letter_code
_entity_poly.pdbx_strand_id
1 'polypeptide(L)'
;MAKVKAALACPCVADLRQSSCGTSFDEALTCFMLAKDEEKGKKCVEEFVSLHACMVKNANEFQEFANELLEHQDVRGPAKATTNAGK
;
A
#
# COMPACT_ATOMS: atom_id res chain seq x y z
N MET A 1 -7.92 17.58 2.46
CA MET A 1 -7.18 16.85 3.51
C MET A 1 -8.01 15.89 4.36
N ALA A 2 -9.27 16.21 4.76
CA ALA A 2 -10.06 15.32 5.62
C ALA A 2 -10.23 13.88 5.08
N LYS A 3 -10.49 13.73 3.78
CA LYS A 3 -10.56 12.40 3.13
C LYS A 3 -9.25 11.62 3.19
N VAL A 4 -8.11 12.29 3.06
CA VAL A 4 -6.78 11.66 3.15
C VAL A 4 -6.55 11.14 4.57
N LYS A 5 -6.85 11.96 5.59
CA LYS A 5 -6.74 11.56 6.99
C LYS A 5 -7.63 10.35 7.31
N ALA A 6 -8.86 10.33 6.79
CA ALA A 6 -9.76 9.18 6.96
C ALA A 6 -9.22 7.92 6.27
N ALA A 7 -8.66 8.05 5.06
CA ALA A 7 -8.04 6.93 4.34
C ALA A 7 -6.83 6.36 5.11
N LEU A 8 -5.95 7.23 5.63
CA LEU A 8 -4.81 6.82 6.44
C LEU A 8 -5.23 6.19 7.77
N ALA A 9 -6.35 6.62 8.35
CA ALA A 9 -6.89 6.03 9.59
C ALA A 9 -7.68 4.73 9.37
N CYS A 10 -7.88 4.30 8.12
CA CYS A 10 -8.68 3.12 7.81
C CYS A 10 -7.92 1.84 8.23
N PRO A 11 -8.55 0.91 8.95
CA PRO A 11 -7.91 -0.36 9.32
C PRO A 11 -7.36 -1.16 8.13
N CYS A 12 -7.95 -0.99 6.94
CA CYS A 12 -7.50 -1.67 5.72
C CYS A 12 -6.05 -1.37 5.33
N VAL A 13 -5.48 -0.24 5.78
CA VAL A 13 -4.09 0.14 5.49
C VAL A 13 -3.20 0.12 6.73
N ALA A 14 -3.72 -0.34 7.87
CA ALA A 14 -3.03 -0.25 9.15
C ALA A 14 -1.68 -0.97 9.12
N ASP A 15 -1.63 -2.21 8.61
CA ASP A 15 -0.41 -3.01 8.59
C ASP A 15 0.70 -2.34 7.78
N LEU A 16 0.35 -1.78 6.61
CA LEU A 16 1.32 -1.08 5.77
C LEU A 16 1.76 0.27 6.39
N ARG A 17 0.86 0.97 7.09
CA ARG A 17 1.20 2.21 7.82
C ARG A 17 2.06 1.98 9.06
N GLN A 18 1.90 0.84 9.71
CA GLN A 18 2.66 0.48 10.91
C GLN A 18 3.99 -0.19 10.57
N SER A 19 4.17 -0.61 9.31
CA SER A 19 5.41 -1.20 8.83
C SER A 19 6.61 -0.24 8.87
N SER A 20 7.81 -0.77 8.66
CA SER A 20 9.02 0.06 8.47
C SER A 20 8.90 1.07 7.31
N CYS A 21 7.95 0.86 6.39
CA CYS A 21 7.72 1.69 5.20
C CYS A 21 6.49 2.60 5.29
N GLY A 22 5.88 2.72 6.48
CA GLY A 22 4.67 3.49 6.71
C GLY A 22 4.74 4.96 6.27
N THR A 23 5.89 5.62 6.48
CA THR A 23 6.06 7.02 6.05
C THR A 23 5.99 7.17 4.53
N SER A 24 6.72 6.33 3.79
CA SER A 24 6.66 6.34 2.31
C SER A 24 5.28 5.97 1.80
N PHE A 25 4.56 5.11 2.51
CA PHE A 25 3.18 4.78 2.18
C PHE A 25 2.23 5.98 2.40
N ASP A 26 2.34 6.66 3.53
CA ASP A 26 1.54 7.85 3.84
C ASP A 26 1.74 8.94 2.78
N GLU A 27 2.97 9.16 2.35
CA GLU A 27 3.34 10.10 1.28
C GLU A 27 2.74 9.71 -0.07
N ALA A 28 2.91 8.45 -0.49
CA ALA A 28 2.39 7.95 -1.76
C ALA A 28 0.84 8.00 -1.81
N LEU A 29 0.17 7.53 -0.75
CA LEU A 29 -1.29 7.54 -0.67
C LEU A 29 -1.83 8.97 -0.62
N THR A 30 -1.15 9.87 0.11
CA THR A 30 -1.50 11.28 0.17
C THR A 30 -1.38 11.93 -1.21
N CYS A 31 -0.28 11.71 -1.94
CA CYS A 31 -0.13 12.22 -3.29
C CYS A 31 -1.26 11.70 -4.19
N PHE A 32 -1.50 10.38 -4.20
CA PHE A 32 -2.51 9.75 -5.04
C PHE A 32 -3.92 10.30 -4.80
N MET A 33 -4.29 10.50 -3.53
CA MET A 33 -5.61 11.00 -3.14
C MET A 33 -5.80 12.49 -3.42
N LEU A 34 -4.72 13.26 -3.54
CA LEU A 34 -4.75 14.68 -3.89
C LEU A 34 -4.59 14.94 -5.41
N ALA A 35 -4.10 13.96 -6.16
CA ALA A 35 -4.04 14.05 -7.62
C ALA A 35 -5.44 14.09 -8.25
N LYS A 36 -5.58 14.82 -9.37
CA LYS A 36 -6.79 14.78 -10.19
C LYS A 36 -6.97 13.37 -10.74
N ASP A 37 -8.21 12.94 -10.94
CA ASP A 37 -8.51 11.55 -11.37
C ASP A 37 -7.79 11.16 -12.66
N GLU A 38 -7.65 12.10 -13.59
CA GLU A 38 -6.95 11.93 -14.88
C GLU A 38 -5.42 11.77 -14.75
N GLU A 39 -4.86 12.23 -13.62
CA GLU A 39 -3.42 12.26 -13.34
C GLU A 39 -3.00 11.21 -12.30
N LYS A 40 -3.98 10.54 -11.67
CA LYS A 40 -3.74 9.49 -10.68
C LYS A 40 -2.86 8.39 -11.28
N GLY A 41 -1.86 7.97 -10.51
CA GLY A 41 -0.88 6.96 -10.94
C GLY A 41 0.23 7.49 -11.85
N LYS A 42 0.06 8.60 -12.57
CA LYS A 42 1.16 9.26 -13.32
C LYS A 42 1.88 10.32 -12.50
N LYS A 43 1.12 11.13 -11.75
CA LYS A 43 1.66 12.25 -10.99
C LYS A 43 2.52 11.83 -9.80
N CYS A 44 2.23 10.66 -9.22
CA CYS A 44 2.78 10.21 -7.95
C CYS A 44 3.73 9.02 -8.09
N VAL A 45 4.31 8.82 -9.28
CA VAL A 45 5.15 7.64 -9.57
C VAL A 45 6.37 7.62 -8.66
N GLU A 46 6.97 8.78 -8.38
CA GLU A 46 8.18 8.87 -7.55
C GLU A 46 7.91 8.41 -6.12
N GLU A 47 6.77 8.79 -5.54
CA GLU A 47 6.37 8.39 -4.20
C GLU A 47 6.07 6.89 -4.12
N PHE A 48 5.41 6.32 -5.15
CA PHE A 48 5.20 4.86 -5.21
C PHE A 48 6.50 4.09 -5.43
N VAL A 49 7.44 4.63 -6.22
CA VAL A 49 8.78 4.04 -6.40
C VAL A 49 9.56 4.08 -5.08
N SER A 50 9.48 5.17 -4.33
CA SER A 50 10.09 5.29 -3.00
C SER A 50 9.53 4.27 -2.02
N LEU A 51 8.20 4.13 -1.96
CA LEU A 51 7.54 3.09 -1.17
C LEU A 51 8.02 1.69 -1.57
N HIS A 52 8.02 1.37 -2.86
CA HIS A 52 8.47 0.06 -3.35
C HIS A 52 9.94 -0.20 -3.01
N ALA A 53 10.82 0.81 -3.16
CA ALA A 53 12.22 0.70 -2.79
C ALA A 53 12.40 0.41 -1.28
N CYS A 54 11.58 1.04 -0.43
CA CYS A 54 11.55 0.71 1.00
C CYS A 54 11.11 -0.74 1.24
N MET A 55 10.04 -1.20 0.59
CA MET A 55 9.53 -2.57 0.78
C MET A 55 10.56 -3.61 0.34
N VAL A 56 11.24 -3.41 -0.78
CA VAL A 56 12.32 -4.28 -1.25
C VAL A 56 13.50 -4.29 -0.28
N LYS A 57 13.87 -3.13 0.28
CA LYS A 57 14.94 -3.05 1.28
C LYS A 57 14.61 -3.82 2.57
N ASN A 58 13.33 -3.87 2.95
CA ASN A 58 12.82 -4.54 4.15
C ASN A 58 12.02 -5.80 3.78
N ALA A 59 12.43 -6.53 2.74
CA ALA A 59 11.65 -7.62 2.16
C ALA A 59 11.26 -8.74 3.16
N ASN A 60 12.03 -8.91 4.23
CA ASN A 60 11.73 -9.86 5.31
C ASN A 60 10.42 -9.54 6.04
N GLU A 61 10.05 -8.27 6.19
CA GLU A 61 8.79 -7.84 6.80
C GLU A 61 7.59 -8.09 5.89
N PHE A 62 7.81 -8.10 4.57
CA PHE A 62 6.78 -8.27 3.55
C PHE A 62 6.73 -9.70 2.97
N GLN A 63 7.37 -10.67 3.62
CA GLN A 63 7.50 -12.04 3.09
C GLN A 63 6.15 -12.74 2.94
N GLU A 64 5.22 -12.58 3.89
CA GLU A 64 3.87 -13.15 3.80
C GLU A 64 3.10 -12.59 2.60
N PHE A 65 3.13 -11.27 2.43
CA PHE A 65 2.52 -10.59 1.28
C PHE A 65 3.13 -11.05 -0.06
N ALA A 66 4.47 -11.19 -0.12
CA ALA A 66 5.14 -11.68 -1.31
C ALA A 66 4.77 -13.14 -1.64
N ASN A 67 4.62 -14.00 -0.63
CA ASN A 67 4.19 -15.37 -0.82
C ASN A 67 2.75 -15.44 -1.35
N GLU A 68 1.82 -14.64 -0.78
CA GLU A 68 0.44 -14.57 -1.26
C GLU A 68 0.36 -14.14 -2.74
N LEU A 69 1.18 -13.18 -3.16
CA LEU A 69 1.27 -12.78 -4.57
C LEU A 69 1.77 -13.91 -5.48
N LEU A 70 2.71 -14.73 -5.03
CA LEU A 70 3.21 -15.88 -5.78
C LEU A 70 2.13 -16.97 -5.90
N GLU A 71 1.40 -17.25 -4.82
CA GLU A 71 0.30 -18.22 -4.81
C GLU A 71 -0.85 -17.80 -5.73
N HIS A 72 -1.05 -16.49 -5.91
CA HIS A 72 -2.11 -15.91 -6.72
C HIS A 72 -1.63 -15.31 -8.05
N GLN A 73 -0.46 -15.71 -8.56
CA GLN A 73 0.12 -15.16 -9.79
C GLN A 73 -0.83 -15.23 -11.01
N ASP A 74 -1.66 -16.27 -11.09
CA ASP A 74 -2.62 -16.48 -12.19
C ASP A 74 -4.03 -15.90 -11.91
N VAL A 75 -4.24 -15.29 -10.75
CA VAL A 75 -5.52 -14.67 -10.37
C VAL A 75 -5.55 -13.22 -10.81
N ARG A 76 -6.53 -12.86 -11.65
CA ARG A 76 -6.75 -11.47 -12.07
C ARG A 76 -7.78 -10.79 -11.18
N GLY A 77 -7.48 -9.57 -10.77
CA GLY A 77 -8.35 -8.76 -9.91
C GLY A 77 -8.01 -8.90 -8.42
N PRO A 78 -8.75 -8.21 -7.53
CA PRO A 78 -8.49 -8.29 -6.10
C PRO A 78 -8.71 -9.72 -5.62
N ALA A 79 -7.71 -10.31 -4.98
CA ALA A 79 -7.88 -11.54 -4.22
C ALA A 79 -8.98 -11.33 -3.16
N LYS A 80 -9.69 -12.40 -2.80
CA LYS A 80 -10.57 -12.33 -1.63
C LYS A 80 -9.66 -12.14 -0.41
N ALA A 81 -9.62 -10.93 0.13
CA ALA A 81 -8.93 -10.66 1.38
C ALA A 81 -9.44 -11.65 2.44
N THR A 82 -8.59 -12.58 2.86
CA THR A 82 -8.86 -13.38 4.04
C THR A 82 -8.54 -12.48 5.22
N THR A 83 -9.56 -11.82 5.74
CA THR A 83 -9.42 -11.01 6.94
C THR A 83 -9.02 -11.92 8.09
N ASN A 84 -7.73 -12.01 8.44
CA ASN A 84 -7.32 -12.39 9.78
C ASN A 84 -7.51 -11.18 10.69
N ALA A 85 -8.77 -10.77 10.84
CA ALA A 85 -9.17 -9.86 11.89
C ALA A 85 -9.16 -10.65 13.20
N GLY A 86 -8.02 -10.65 13.91
CA GLY A 86 -7.95 -11.10 15.30
C GLY A 86 -6.79 -12.04 15.62
N LYS A 87 -5.67 -11.46 16.06
CA LYS A 87 -4.95 -11.95 17.24
C LYS A 87 -4.39 -10.78 18.02
#